data_AF-A0A1H8FCV7-F1
#
_entry.id   AF-A0A1H8FCV7-F1
#
_cell.length_a   1.000
_cell.length_b   1.000
_cell.length_c   1.000
_cell.angle_alpha   90.00
_cell.angle_beta   90.00
_cell.angle_gamma   90.00
#
_symmetry.space_group_name_H-M   'P 1'
#
loop_
_entity.id
_entity.type
_entity.pdbx_description
1 polymer ?
#
loop_
_entity_poly.entity_id
_entity_poly.type
_entity_poly.pdbx_seq_one_letter_code
_entity_poly.pdbx_strand_id
1 'polypeptide(L)'
;MGLGRRLYRGEIDVDFVGRWRLWYSLSGLLLAVSLAGLLFNGLKLGVEFTGGSVFSFKAPTASIEQVRDAFKEEGVHQPIVQTAGERWRVTTETLSEGTMNQVQGAIAKDFSVAVDDVDIQSIGASWGGEVSTKALWGLGVFMLAIILYLSMAFEPKMALAAIVALFHDLVITAGVYAWTGFEVTPATLLGFLTILGYSLYDAVVVFDMIKEVTAKLGTTSKMTYSMAANNALNHTLIRSLNTSLVAILPVAAILFIGTTLLGAGTLKDLSLALFVGMIVGTYSSLCVATPLLVTLKEREPKYQAIARRLASTGGGKGGSKGSKSAAVAKG
;
A
#
# COMPACT_ATOMS: atom_id res chain seq x y z
N MET A 1 33.78 3.61 2.93
CA MET A 1 32.92 4.74 3.37
C MET A 1 31.46 4.39 3.08
N GLY A 2 30.59 4.37 4.09
CA GLY A 2 29.25 3.75 4.02
C GLY A 2 28.23 4.52 3.17
N LEU A 3 27.38 3.77 2.47
CA LEU A 3 26.29 4.25 1.60
C LEU A 3 25.36 5.26 2.32
N GLY A 4 25.09 5.06 3.61
CA GLY A 4 24.20 5.92 4.40
C GLY A 4 24.68 7.36 4.58
N ARG A 5 25.99 7.60 4.72
CA ARG A 5 26.53 8.97 4.86
C ARG A 5 26.53 9.73 3.53
N ARG A 6 26.63 9.02 2.40
CA ARG A 6 26.51 9.57 1.04
C ARG A 6 25.05 9.87 0.68
N LEU A 7 24.11 9.00 1.09
CA LEU A 7 22.68 9.28 1.03
C LEU A 7 22.35 10.55 1.82
N TYR A 8 22.79 10.65 3.08
CA TYR A 8 22.46 11.80 3.94
C TYR A 8 23.02 13.16 3.43
N ARG A 9 24.14 13.13 2.69
CA ARG A 9 24.75 14.33 2.09
C ARG A 9 24.19 14.70 0.70
N GLY A 10 23.26 13.90 0.15
CA GLY A 10 22.74 14.11 -1.21
C GLY A 10 23.77 13.81 -2.31
N GLU A 11 24.82 13.02 -2.01
CA GLU A 11 25.91 12.68 -2.95
C GLU A 11 25.58 11.47 -3.84
N ILE A 12 24.33 11.01 -3.83
CA ILE A 12 23.85 9.91 -4.68
C ILE A 12 22.86 10.50 -5.67
N ASP A 13 23.30 10.61 -6.92
CA ASP A 13 22.46 10.95 -8.06
C ASP A 13 21.88 9.64 -8.62
N VAL A 14 20.64 9.34 -8.23
CA VAL A 14 19.91 8.18 -8.75
C VAL A 14 19.19 8.62 -10.03
N ASP A 15 19.45 7.90 -11.12
CA ASP A 15 18.75 8.10 -12.38
C ASP A 15 17.44 7.30 -12.41
N PHE A 16 16.39 7.87 -11.81
CA PHE A 16 15.05 7.29 -11.81
C PHE A 16 14.41 7.38 -13.20
N VAL A 17 14.55 8.54 -13.84
CA VAL A 17 13.89 8.85 -15.11
C VAL A 17 14.53 8.07 -16.27
N GLY A 18 15.86 7.97 -16.32
CA GLY A 18 16.56 7.21 -17.36
C GLY A 18 16.36 5.70 -17.25
N ARG A 19 15.98 5.19 -16.07
CA ARG A 19 15.65 3.78 -15.83
C ARG A 19 14.15 3.47 -15.95
N TRP A 20 13.35 4.33 -16.57
CA TRP A 20 11.89 4.18 -16.70
C TRP A 20 11.42 2.78 -17.15
N ARG A 21 12.16 2.11 -18.04
CA ARG A 21 11.82 0.75 -18.50
C ARG A 21 11.85 -0.28 -17.38
N LEU A 22 12.83 -0.18 -16.48
CA LEU A 22 12.95 -1.07 -15.32
C LEU A 22 11.75 -0.87 -14.40
N TRP A 23 11.42 0.38 -14.09
CA TRP A 23 10.34 0.72 -13.17
C TRP A 23 8.95 0.38 -13.72
N TYR A 24 8.72 0.60 -15.02
CA TYR A 24 7.49 0.19 -15.67
C TYR A 24 7.35 -1.32 -15.77
N SER A 25 8.44 -2.04 -16.01
CA SER A 25 8.41 -3.51 -16.02
C SER A 25 8.10 -4.05 -14.63
N LEU A 26 8.74 -3.50 -13.59
CA LEU A 26 8.50 -3.88 -12.20
C LEU A 26 7.06 -3.54 -11.76
N SER A 27 6.59 -2.32 -12.03
CA SER A 27 5.22 -1.89 -11.73
C SER A 27 4.18 -2.73 -12.48
N GLY A 28 4.42 -3.01 -13.78
CA GLY A 28 3.56 -3.87 -14.57
C GLY A 28 3.50 -5.30 -14.03
N LEU A 29 4.62 -5.86 -13.58
CA LEU A 29 4.66 -7.17 -12.92
C LEU A 29 3.87 -7.17 -11.61
N LEU A 30 4.09 -6.16 -10.75
CA LEU A 30 3.37 -6.05 -9.48
C LEU A 30 1.85 -5.93 -9.71
N LEU A 31 1.43 -5.08 -10.65
CA LEU A 31 0.02 -4.97 -11.04
C LEU A 31 -0.53 -6.29 -11.58
N ALA A 32 0.21 -6.99 -12.45
CA ALA A 32 -0.23 -8.26 -13.00
C ALA A 32 -0.41 -9.33 -11.90
N VAL A 33 0.54 -9.42 -10.96
CA VAL A 33 0.44 -10.32 -9.81
C VAL A 33 -0.75 -9.94 -8.93
N SER A 34 -0.92 -8.66 -8.61
CA SER A 34 -2.04 -8.19 -7.80
C SER A 34 -3.40 -8.44 -8.44
N LEU A 35 -3.53 -8.19 -9.74
CA LEU A 35 -4.74 -8.48 -10.51
C LEU A 35 -5.01 -9.98 -10.59
N ALA A 36 -3.99 -10.81 -10.78
CA ALA A 36 -4.13 -12.27 -10.74
C ALA A 36 -4.67 -12.73 -9.38
N GLY A 37 -4.15 -12.20 -8.28
CA GLY A 37 -4.69 -12.49 -6.94
C GLY A 37 -6.16 -12.10 -6.82
N LEU A 38 -6.52 -10.89 -7.23
CA LEU A 38 -7.90 -10.41 -7.20
C LEU A 38 -8.86 -11.26 -8.06
N LEU A 39 -8.41 -11.74 -9.22
CA LEU A 39 -9.22 -12.54 -10.13
C LEU A 39 -9.36 -14.00 -9.70
N PHE A 40 -8.28 -14.63 -9.21
CA PHE A 40 -8.27 -16.06 -8.90
C PHE A 40 -8.66 -16.37 -7.46
N ASN A 41 -8.26 -15.53 -6.49
CA ASN A 41 -8.55 -15.76 -5.08
C ASN A 41 -9.72 -14.91 -4.57
N GLY A 42 -9.93 -13.73 -5.17
CA GLY A 42 -10.87 -12.75 -4.66
C GLY A 42 -10.43 -12.10 -3.35
N LEU A 43 -11.23 -11.16 -2.86
CA LEU A 43 -11.06 -10.58 -1.52
C LEU A 43 -11.90 -11.34 -0.53
N LYS A 44 -11.29 -11.77 0.59
CA LYS A 44 -12.05 -12.33 1.71
C LYS A 44 -12.65 -11.19 2.51
N LEU A 45 -13.96 -11.07 2.50
CA LEU A 45 -14.65 -10.06 3.29
C LEU A 45 -14.78 -10.55 4.73
N GLY A 46 -14.50 -9.67 5.69
CA GLY A 46 -14.71 -9.95 7.09
C GLY A 46 -16.20 -10.02 7.44
N VAL A 47 -16.46 -10.57 8.62
CA VAL A 47 -17.82 -10.75 9.19
C VAL A 47 -18.59 -9.44 9.33
N GLU A 48 -17.90 -8.31 9.46
CA GLU A 48 -18.50 -6.98 9.51
C GLU A 48 -19.14 -6.56 8.17
N PHE A 49 -18.81 -7.22 7.06
CA PHE A 49 -19.41 -6.98 5.76
C PHE A 49 -20.41 -8.06 5.35
N THR A 50 -20.10 -9.33 5.65
CA THR A 50 -20.95 -10.46 5.27
C THR A 50 -22.09 -10.73 6.27
N GLY A 51 -21.95 -10.25 7.52
CA GLY A 51 -22.75 -10.74 8.64
C GLY A 51 -22.28 -12.12 9.10
N GLY A 52 -22.57 -12.48 10.35
CA GLY A 52 -22.16 -13.75 10.93
C GLY A 52 -22.04 -13.73 12.45
N SER A 53 -21.59 -14.84 13.01
CA SER A 53 -21.26 -14.94 14.44
C SER A 53 -19.76 -15.21 14.61
N VAL A 54 -19.16 -14.63 15.65
CA VAL A 54 -17.74 -14.74 15.99
C VAL A 54 -17.63 -15.28 17.39
N PHE A 55 -16.89 -16.37 17.53
CA PHE A 55 -16.57 -16.98 18.82
C PHE A 55 -15.10 -16.76 19.13
N SER A 56 -14.80 -16.38 20.37
CA SER A 56 -13.42 -16.15 20.84
C SER A 56 -13.19 -16.86 22.16
N PHE A 57 -12.18 -17.72 22.24
CA PHE A 57 -11.91 -18.54 23.42
C PHE A 57 -10.43 -18.95 23.50
N LYS A 58 -9.95 -19.33 24.68
CA LYS A 58 -8.56 -19.77 24.87
C LYS A 58 -8.50 -21.30 24.95
N ALA A 59 -7.83 -21.93 23.98
CA ALA A 59 -7.56 -23.37 23.97
C ALA A 59 -6.13 -23.64 23.46
N PRO A 60 -5.10 -23.51 24.32
CA PRO A 60 -3.70 -23.43 23.89
C PRO A 60 -3.13 -24.73 23.30
N THR A 61 -3.74 -25.87 23.61
CA THR A 61 -3.31 -27.19 23.12
C THR A 61 -4.09 -27.66 21.88
N ALA A 62 -5.14 -26.93 21.50
CA ALA A 62 -5.98 -27.30 20.37
C ALA A 62 -5.28 -26.99 19.04
N SER A 63 -5.47 -27.86 18.05
CA SER A 63 -5.10 -27.60 16.67
C SER A 63 -6.22 -26.90 15.92
N ILE A 64 -5.89 -26.25 14.80
CA ILE A 64 -6.86 -25.60 13.91
C ILE A 64 -7.94 -26.60 13.44
N GLU A 65 -7.54 -27.85 13.16
CA GLU A 65 -8.45 -28.91 12.72
C GLU A 65 -9.43 -29.31 13.82
N GLN A 66 -8.94 -29.52 15.05
CA GLN A 66 -9.81 -29.82 16.19
C GLN A 66 -10.83 -28.72 16.45
N VAL A 67 -10.41 -27.45 16.42
CA VAL A 67 -11.33 -26.32 16.57
C VAL A 67 -12.33 -26.30 15.42
N ARG A 68 -11.89 -26.50 14.17
CA ARG A 68 -12.78 -26.50 13.02
C ARG A 68 -13.82 -27.60 13.08
N ASP A 69 -13.42 -28.80 13.50
CA ASP A 69 -14.28 -29.97 13.52
C ASP A 69 -15.30 -29.89 14.67
N ALA A 70 -14.92 -29.37 15.84
CA ALA A 70 -15.85 -29.11 16.94
C ALA A 70 -17.02 -28.18 16.54
N PHE A 71 -16.73 -27.13 15.76
CA PHE A 71 -17.80 -26.27 15.23
C PHE A 71 -18.67 -26.97 14.18
N LYS A 72 -18.08 -27.80 13.32
CA LYS A 72 -18.84 -28.56 12.31
C LYS A 72 -19.76 -29.62 12.93
N GLU A 73 -19.33 -30.25 14.02
CA GLU A 73 -20.14 -31.24 14.75
C GLU A 73 -21.43 -30.62 15.31
N GLU A 74 -21.39 -29.34 15.67
CA GLU A 74 -22.56 -28.55 16.09
C GLU A 74 -23.38 -27.99 14.91
N GLY A 75 -23.08 -28.41 13.68
CA GLY A 75 -23.83 -28.06 12.49
C GLY A 75 -23.43 -26.73 11.83
N VAL A 76 -22.32 -26.13 12.25
CA VAL A 76 -21.79 -24.90 11.61
C VAL A 76 -21.15 -25.22 10.26
N HIS A 77 -21.55 -24.49 9.23
CA HIS A 77 -21.09 -24.70 7.87
C HIS A 77 -19.89 -23.81 7.53
N GLN A 78 -18.73 -24.44 7.26
CA GLN A 78 -17.49 -23.76 6.87
C GLN A 78 -16.95 -22.73 7.89
N PRO A 79 -16.73 -23.11 9.16
CA PRO A 79 -16.14 -22.21 10.15
C PRO A 79 -14.73 -21.76 9.72
N ILE A 80 -14.50 -20.45 9.75
CA ILE A 80 -13.20 -19.83 9.48
C ILE A 80 -12.48 -19.72 10.82
N VAL A 81 -11.47 -20.57 11.02
CA VAL A 81 -10.69 -20.64 12.26
C VAL A 81 -9.38 -19.86 12.11
N GLN A 82 -9.15 -18.90 12.99
CA GLN A 82 -7.95 -18.07 13.03
C GLN A 82 -7.43 -17.96 14.48
N THR A 83 -6.15 -17.65 14.62
CA THR A 83 -5.57 -17.29 15.92
C THR A 83 -5.52 -15.77 16.10
N ALA A 84 -5.87 -15.34 17.30
CA ALA A 84 -5.86 -13.98 17.78
C ALA A 84 -4.99 -13.95 19.07
N GLY A 85 -3.68 -14.09 18.90
CA GLY A 85 -2.73 -14.22 20.01
C GLY A 85 -2.85 -15.60 20.66
N GLU A 86 -3.18 -15.64 21.95
CA GLU A 86 -3.43 -16.91 22.68
C GLU A 86 -4.88 -17.42 22.55
N ARG A 87 -5.76 -16.65 21.91
CA ARG A 87 -7.17 -17.01 21.72
C ARG A 87 -7.42 -17.47 20.30
N TRP A 88 -8.35 -18.40 20.14
CA TRP A 88 -8.98 -18.73 18.86
C TRP A 88 -10.04 -17.69 18.54
N ARG A 89 -10.15 -17.34 17.27
CA ARG A 89 -11.26 -16.57 16.71
C ARG A 89 -11.88 -17.43 15.62
N VAL A 90 -13.15 -17.79 15.79
CA VAL A 90 -13.90 -18.61 14.84
C VAL A 90 -15.06 -17.80 14.31
N THR A 91 -15.02 -17.51 13.01
CA THR A 91 -16.10 -16.81 12.30
C THR A 91 -17.00 -17.83 11.61
N THR A 92 -18.31 -17.66 11.77
CA THR A 92 -19.35 -18.53 11.25
C THR A 92 -20.38 -17.72 10.47
N GLU A 93 -21.27 -18.41 9.75
CA GLU A 93 -22.54 -17.86 9.31
C GLU A 93 -23.36 -17.30 10.49
N THR A 94 -24.40 -16.50 10.19
CA THR A 94 -25.26 -15.93 11.23
C THR A 94 -26.04 -17.06 11.90
N LEU A 95 -25.74 -17.32 13.17
CA LEU A 95 -26.41 -18.33 13.98
C LEU A 95 -27.56 -17.71 14.79
N SER A 96 -28.60 -18.50 15.04
CA SER A 96 -29.67 -18.10 15.98
C SER A 96 -29.14 -18.06 17.42
N GLU A 97 -29.77 -17.29 18.31
CA GLU A 97 -29.35 -17.21 19.71
C GLU A 97 -29.31 -18.59 20.40
N GLY A 98 -30.30 -19.44 20.14
CA GLY A 98 -30.33 -20.82 20.64
C GLY A 98 -29.15 -21.66 20.13
N THR A 99 -28.84 -21.56 18.83
CA THR A 99 -27.69 -22.26 18.23
C THR A 99 -26.36 -21.71 18.75
N MET A 100 -26.24 -20.40 18.94
CA MET A 100 -25.02 -19.78 19.50
C MET A 100 -24.76 -20.30 20.91
N ASN A 101 -25.77 -20.36 21.77
CA ASN A 101 -25.64 -20.88 23.13
C ASN A 101 -25.32 -22.38 23.14
N GLN A 102 -25.89 -23.15 22.21
CA GLN A 102 -25.55 -24.57 22.03
C GLN A 102 -24.08 -24.74 21.66
N VAL A 103 -23.62 -24.05 20.62
CA VAL A 103 -22.22 -24.09 20.16
C VAL A 103 -21.29 -23.64 21.27
N GLN A 104 -21.60 -22.56 21.98
CA GLN A 104 -20.81 -22.07 23.11
C GLN A 104 -20.62 -23.13 24.19
N GLY A 105 -21.71 -23.81 24.58
CA GLY A 105 -21.67 -24.89 25.58
C GLY A 105 -20.87 -26.10 25.12
N ALA A 106 -20.98 -26.49 23.85
CA ALA A 106 -20.22 -27.58 23.27
C ALA A 106 -18.71 -27.27 23.24
N ILE A 107 -18.33 -26.09 22.75
CA ILE A 107 -16.93 -25.64 22.69
C ILE A 107 -16.34 -25.50 24.10
N ALA A 108 -17.09 -24.96 25.05
CA ALA A 108 -16.67 -24.88 26.44
C ALA A 108 -16.37 -26.28 27.01
N LYS A 109 -17.22 -27.26 26.72
CA LYS A 109 -17.04 -28.65 27.15
C LYS A 109 -15.84 -29.33 26.47
N ASP A 110 -15.74 -29.25 25.15
CA ASP A 110 -14.73 -29.95 24.35
C ASP A 110 -13.31 -29.47 24.63
N PHE A 111 -13.15 -28.17 24.87
CA PHE A 111 -11.86 -27.56 25.19
C PHE A 111 -11.64 -27.31 26.68
N SER A 112 -12.56 -27.77 27.54
CA SER A 112 -12.48 -27.61 29.01
C SER A 112 -12.27 -26.15 29.45
N VAL A 113 -13.01 -25.24 28.84
CA VAL A 113 -13.03 -23.79 29.15
C VAL A 113 -14.34 -23.45 29.85
N ALA A 114 -14.36 -22.39 30.68
CA ALA A 114 -15.62 -21.91 31.22
C ALA A 114 -16.52 -21.37 30.10
N VAL A 115 -17.84 -21.57 30.19
CA VAL A 115 -18.79 -21.06 29.19
C VAL A 115 -18.65 -19.54 29.04
N ASP A 116 -18.50 -18.84 30.16
CA ASP A 116 -18.32 -17.39 30.21
C ASP A 116 -16.98 -16.91 29.61
N ASP A 117 -16.00 -17.81 29.44
CA ASP A 117 -14.72 -17.49 28.78
C ASP A 117 -14.78 -17.64 27.24
N VAL A 118 -15.92 -18.12 26.70
CA VAL A 118 -16.20 -18.18 25.27
C VAL A 118 -17.01 -16.94 24.88
N ASP A 119 -16.34 -15.91 24.39
CA ASP A 119 -16.98 -14.69 23.95
C ASP A 119 -17.73 -14.93 22.64
N ILE A 120 -18.97 -14.46 22.54
CA ILE A 120 -19.77 -14.49 21.31
C ILE A 120 -20.06 -13.06 20.88
N GLN A 121 -19.82 -12.76 19.61
CA GLN A 121 -20.27 -11.53 18.95
C GLN A 121 -21.08 -11.90 17.72
N SER A 122 -22.30 -11.37 17.61
CA SER A 122 -23.14 -11.57 16.42
C SER A 122 -23.30 -10.25 15.67
N ILE A 123 -23.11 -10.31 14.36
CA ILE A 123 -23.29 -9.19 13.45
C ILE A 123 -24.45 -9.51 12.53
N GLY A 124 -25.52 -8.71 12.64
CA GLY A 124 -26.72 -8.87 11.81
C GLY A 124 -26.45 -8.56 10.34
N ALA A 125 -27.09 -9.30 9.44
CA ALA A 125 -26.94 -9.14 7.99
C ALA A 125 -27.28 -7.73 7.48
N SER A 126 -28.26 -7.04 8.10
CA SER A 126 -28.61 -5.65 7.78
C SER A 126 -27.47 -4.68 8.08
N TRP A 127 -26.80 -4.86 9.22
CA TRP A 127 -25.64 -4.06 9.60
C TRP A 127 -24.49 -4.30 8.62
N GLY A 128 -24.19 -5.56 8.28
CA GLY A 128 -23.14 -5.90 7.33
C GLY A 128 -23.34 -5.27 5.96
N GLY A 129 -24.57 -5.34 5.41
CA GLY A 129 -24.91 -4.73 4.13
C GLY A 129 -24.82 -3.20 4.14
N GLU A 130 -25.32 -2.55 5.19
CA GLU A 130 -25.23 -1.09 5.33
C GLU A 130 -23.79 -0.60 5.48
N VAL A 131 -23.00 -1.27 6.33
CA VAL A 131 -21.61 -0.93 6.57
C VAL A 131 -20.80 -1.11 5.30
N SER A 132 -20.94 -2.25 4.61
CA SER A 132 -20.29 -2.51 3.31
C SER A 132 -20.57 -1.42 2.29
N THR A 133 -21.83 -1.01 2.18
CA THR A 133 -22.25 0.01 1.22
C THR A 133 -21.63 1.36 1.56
N LYS A 134 -21.75 1.81 2.82
CA LYS A 134 -21.16 3.07 3.30
C LYS A 134 -19.64 3.09 3.14
N ALA A 135 -18.99 1.95 3.36
CA ALA A 135 -17.57 1.74 3.14
C ALA A 135 -17.13 2.01 1.70
N LEU A 136 -17.82 1.40 0.73
CA LEU A 136 -17.53 1.58 -0.70
C LEU A 136 -17.81 3.01 -1.16
N TRP A 137 -18.93 3.59 -0.71
CA TRP A 137 -19.23 5.01 -0.96
C TRP A 137 -18.16 5.92 -0.37
N GLY A 138 -17.72 5.67 0.86
CA GLY A 138 -16.65 6.42 1.52
C GLY A 138 -15.35 6.41 0.72
N LEU A 139 -14.92 5.24 0.25
CA LEU A 139 -13.74 5.12 -0.61
C LEU A 139 -13.92 5.89 -1.93
N GLY A 140 -15.08 5.79 -2.58
CA GLY A 140 -15.37 6.50 -3.83
C GLY A 140 -15.40 8.02 -3.67
N VAL A 141 -16.08 8.52 -2.64
CA VAL A 141 -16.13 9.96 -2.31
C VAL A 141 -14.74 10.49 -1.98
N PHE A 142 -13.95 9.73 -1.21
CA PHE A 142 -12.58 10.10 -0.88
C PHE A 142 -11.68 10.15 -2.12
N MET A 143 -11.81 9.16 -3.02
CA MET A 143 -11.08 9.14 -4.28
C MET A 143 -11.43 10.35 -5.15
N LEU A 144 -12.73 10.68 -5.25
CA LEU A 144 -13.19 11.86 -5.96
C LEU A 144 -12.61 13.15 -5.36
N ALA A 145 -12.61 13.27 -4.03
CA ALA A 145 -12.04 14.42 -3.34
C ALA A 145 -10.54 14.59 -3.64
N ILE A 146 -9.77 13.50 -3.65
CA ILE A 146 -8.34 13.53 -4.02
C ILE A 146 -8.15 13.92 -5.48
N ILE A 147 -8.94 13.35 -6.40
CA ILE A 147 -8.87 13.71 -7.83
C ILE A 147 -9.13 15.20 -8.03
N LEU A 148 -10.16 15.75 -7.38
CA LEU A 148 -10.48 17.18 -7.44
C LEU A 148 -9.35 18.02 -6.86
N TYR A 149 -8.84 17.65 -5.68
CA TYR A 149 -7.72 18.33 -5.05
C TYR A 149 -6.48 18.36 -5.95
N LEU A 150 -6.06 17.21 -6.48
CA LEU A 150 -4.89 17.11 -7.38
C LEU A 150 -5.10 17.90 -8.67
N SER A 151 -6.32 17.89 -9.21
CA SER A 151 -6.65 18.65 -10.42
C SER A 151 -6.63 20.17 -10.20
N MET A 152 -6.91 20.64 -8.98
CA MET A 152 -6.79 22.05 -8.61
C MET A 152 -5.35 22.45 -8.26
N ALA A 153 -4.60 21.55 -7.62
CA ALA A 153 -3.23 21.82 -7.18
C ALA A 153 -2.20 21.78 -8.32
N PHE A 154 -2.41 20.89 -9.30
CA PHE A 154 -1.43 20.57 -10.33
C PHE A 154 -1.95 20.77 -11.76
N GLU A 155 -1.02 20.93 -12.70
CA GLU A 155 -1.34 20.94 -14.13
C GLU A 155 -1.94 19.59 -14.57
N PRO A 156 -2.79 19.52 -15.61
CA PRO A 156 -3.56 18.32 -15.94
C PRO A 156 -2.75 17.03 -16.10
N LYS A 157 -1.54 17.10 -16.70
CA LYS A 157 -0.66 15.92 -16.87
C LYS A 157 0.01 15.49 -15.58
N MET A 158 0.25 16.42 -14.66
CA MET A 158 0.76 16.15 -13.32
C MET A 158 -0.35 15.53 -12.47
N ALA A 159 -1.54 16.13 -12.47
CA ALA A 159 -2.71 15.53 -11.80
C ALA A 159 -2.96 14.09 -12.30
N LEU A 160 -2.96 13.86 -13.62
CA LEU A 160 -3.12 12.53 -14.20
C LEU A 160 -2.07 11.53 -13.71
N ALA A 161 -0.79 11.91 -13.72
CA ALA A 161 0.29 11.02 -13.31
C ALA A 161 0.20 10.65 -11.81
N ALA A 162 -0.18 11.62 -10.96
CA ALA A 162 -0.40 11.38 -9.53
C ALA A 162 -1.63 10.48 -9.30
N ILE A 163 -2.75 10.73 -10.00
CA ILE A 163 -3.96 9.91 -9.90
C ILE A 163 -3.68 8.46 -10.30
N VAL A 164 -2.96 8.24 -11.41
CA VAL A 164 -2.58 6.88 -11.85
C VAL A 164 -1.74 6.16 -10.80
N ALA A 165 -0.83 6.86 -10.12
CA ALA A 165 -0.04 6.28 -9.04
C ALA A 165 -0.92 5.87 -7.84
N LEU A 166 -1.89 6.70 -7.44
CA LEU A 166 -2.81 6.38 -6.35
C LEU A 166 -3.69 5.14 -6.66
N PHE A 167 -4.19 5.03 -7.89
CA PHE A 167 -4.92 3.83 -8.32
C PHE A 167 -4.01 2.60 -8.32
N HIS A 168 -2.78 2.75 -8.79
CA HIS A 168 -1.78 1.69 -8.75
C HIS A 168 -1.53 1.20 -7.31
N ASP A 169 -1.40 2.12 -6.35
CA ASP A 169 -1.17 1.78 -4.94
C ASP A 169 -2.35 1.01 -4.34
N LEU A 170 -3.57 1.45 -4.65
CA LEU A 170 -4.80 0.81 -4.19
C LEU A 170 -4.92 -0.62 -4.75
N VAL A 171 -4.67 -0.80 -6.04
CA VAL A 171 -4.74 -2.11 -6.71
C VAL A 171 -3.68 -3.06 -6.15
N ILE A 172 -2.44 -2.59 -5.98
CA ILE A 172 -1.38 -3.45 -5.45
C ILE A 172 -1.70 -3.87 -4.01
N THR A 173 -2.09 -2.92 -3.18
CA THR A 173 -2.44 -3.19 -1.78
C THR A 173 -3.62 -4.16 -1.69
N ALA A 174 -4.68 -3.97 -2.48
CA ALA A 174 -5.80 -4.92 -2.54
C ALA A 174 -5.38 -6.30 -3.06
N GLY A 175 -4.49 -6.36 -4.06
CA GLY A 175 -3.93 -7.62 -4.54
C GLY A 175 -3.15 -8.38 -3.48
N VAL A 176 -2.44 -7.69 -2.58
CA VAL A 176 -1.79 -8.35 -1.44
C VAL A 176 -2.82 -9.01 -0.53
N TYR A 177 -3.97 -8.39 -0.23
CA TYR A 177 -5.04 -9.04 0.53
C TYR A 177 -5.56 -10.30 -0.15
N ALA A 178 -5.73 -10.25 -1.47
CA ALA A 178 -6.19 -11.39 -2.23
C ALA A 178 -5.20 -12.57 -2.18
N TRP A 179 -3.89 -12.29 -2.16
CA TRP A 179 -2.86 -13.32 -2.04
C TRP A 179 -2.66 -13.85 -0.61
N THR A 180 -2.70 -12.97 0.39
CA THR A 180 -2.49 -13.37 1.79
C THR A 180 -3.72 -14.03 2.39
N GLY A 181 -4.90 -13.79 1.80
CA GLY A 181 -6.17 -14.26 2.33
C GLY A 181 -6.55 -13.60 3.65
N PHE A 182 -6.02 -12.41 3.93
CA PHE A 182 -6.46 -11.58 5.05
C PHE A 182 -7.86 -11.04 4.79
N GLU A 183 -8.59 -10.80 5.86
CA GLU A 183 -9.94 -10.27 5.77
C GLU A 183 -9.92 -8.77 5.49
N VAL A 184 -10.76 -8.36 4.55
CA VAL A 184 -11.09 -6.96 4.34
C VAL A 184 -12.21 -6.63 5.31
N THR A 185 -11.90 -5.82 6.30
CA THR A 185 -12.84 -5.32 7.32
C THR A 185 -13.03 -3.81 7.16
N PRO A 186 -13.98 -3.17 7.87
CA PRO A 186 -14.07 -1.71 7.93
C PRO A 186 -12.76 -1.05 8.39
N ALA A 187 -11.99 -1.71 9.27
CA ALA A 187 -10.68 -1.24 9.67
C ALA A 187 -9.70 -1.25 8.49
N THR A 188 -9.71 -2.30 7.66
CA THR A 188 -8.91 -2.38 6.43
C THR A 188 -9.20 -1.20 5.49
N LEU A 189 -10.46 -0.78 5.35
CA LEU A 189 -10.83 0.40 4.54
C LEU A 189 -10.29 1.70 5.12
N LEU A 190 -10.33 1.85 6.45
CA LEU A 190 -9.63 2.96 7.11
C LEU A 190 -8.13 2.95 6.76
N GLY A 191 -7.52 1.77 6.69
CA GLY A 191 -6.16 1.58 6.19
C GLY A 191 -5.99 2.08 4.76
N PHE A 192 -6.86 1.67 3.84
CA PHE A 192 -6.85 2.12 2.45
C PHE A 192 -6.99 3.65 2.32
N LEU A 193 -7.92 4.27 3.04
CA LEU A 193 -8.07 5.74 3.03
C LEU A 193 -6.82 6.43 3.60
N THR A 194 -6.23 5.87 4.65
CA THR A 194 -5.02 6.41 5.29
C THR A 194 -3.82 6.36 4.35
N ILE A 195 -3.59 5.24 3.66
CA ILE A 195 -2.46 5.13 2.72
C ILE A 195 -2.62 6.05 1.51
N LEU A 196 -3.85 6.32 1.08
CA LEU A 196 -4.12 7.24 -0.02
C LEU A 196 -3.80 8.67 0.40
N GLY A 197 -4.13 9.08 1.63
CA GLY A 197 -3.70 10.37 2.19
C GLY A 197 -2.18 10.47 2.34
N TYR A 198 -1.54 9.37 2.75
CA TYR A 198 -0.08 9.28 2.85
C TYR A 198 0.62 9.39 1.48
N SER A 199 0.18 8.58 0.50
CA SER A 199 0.69 8.59 -0.88
C SER A 199 0.44 9.93 -1.56
N LEU A 200 -0.70 10.57 -1.28
CA LEU A 200 -0.99 11.93 -1.73
C LEU A 200 0.05 12.94 -1.23
N TYR A 201 0.43 12.90 0.06
CA TYR A 201 1.42 13.82 0.61
C TYR A 201 2.77 13.69 -0.12
N ASP A 202 3.24 12.46 -0.33
CA ASP A 202 4.52 12.22 -0.99
C ASP A 202 4.48 12.63 -2.48
N ALA A 203 3.37 12.31 -3.18
CA ALA A 203 3.14 12.75 -4.54
C ALA A 203 3.16 14.28 -4.66
N VAL A 204 2.49 15.00 -3.75
CA VAL A 204 2.45 16.48 -3.74
C VAL A 204 3.85 17.06 -3.58
N VAL A 205 4.63 16.58 -2.59
CA VAL A 205 5.98 17.08 -2.33
C VAL A 205 6.91 16.88 -3.53
N VAL A 206 6.88 15.69 -4.14
CA VAL A 206 7.70 15.39 -5.32
C VAL A 206 7.26 16.25 -6.51
N PHE A 207 5.95 16.38 -6.74
CA PHE A 207 5.42 17.06 -7.91
C PHE A 207 5.57 18.57 -7.80
N ASP A 208 5.42 19.15 -6.60
CA ASP A 208 5.74 20.56 -6.37
C ASP A 208 7.22 20.86 -6.63
N MET A 209 8.13 19.98 -6.20
CA MET A 209 9.55 20.16 -6.51
C MET A 209 9.82 20.07 -8.02
N ILE A 210 9.20 19.10 -8.72
CA ILE A 210 9.30 19.01 -10.19
C ILE A 210 8.77 20.29 -10.84
N LYS A 211 7.63 20.80 -10.41
CA LYS A 211 7.05 22.06 -10.89
C LYS A 211 8.00 23.22 -10.67
N GLU A 212 8.58 23.37 -9.48
CA GLU A 212 9.52 24.44 -9.14
C GLU A 212 10.80 24.38 -9.99
N VAL A 213 11.40 23.19 -10.12
CA VAL A 213 12.64 23.02 -10.89
C VAL A 213 12.38 23.21 -12.39
N THR A 214 11.26 22.68 -12.90
CA THR A 214 10.93 22.75 -14.33
C THR A 214 10.32 24.08 -14.78
N ALA A 215 9.81 24.91 -13.86
CA ALA A 215 9.35 26.27 -14.16
C ALA A 215 10.48 27.16 -14.73
N LYS A 216 11.73 26.86 -14.35
CA LYS A 216 12.94 27.54 -14.85
C LYS A 216 13.35 27.08 -16.27
N LEU A 217 12.62 26.13 -16.86
CA LEU A 217 12.91 25.62 -18.20
C LEU A 217 12.36 26.54 -19.31
N GLY A 218 13.27 27.01 -20.16
CA GLY A 218 13.00 27.88 -21.29
C GLY A 218 14.02 27.72 -22.41
N THR A 219 14.05 28.70 -23.31
CA THR A 219 14.86 28.68 -24.54
C THR A 219 16.36 28.74 -24.28
N THR A 220 16.82 29.07 -23.07
CA THR A 220 18.25 29.11 -22.68
C THR A 220 18.67 27.96 -21.76
N SER A 221 17.76 27.03 -21.43
CA SER A 221 18.03 25.98 -20.45
C SER A 221 19.12 25.01 -20.90
N LYS A 222 19.96 24.55 -19.97
CA LYS A 222 21.06 23.61 -20.25
C LYS A 222 20.70 22.15 -19.97
N MET A 223 19.45 21.86 -19.62
CA MET A 223 18.98 20.53 -19.24
C MET A 223 17.60 20.25 -19.85
N THR A 224 17.30 18.97 -20.10
CA THR A 224 15.98 18.52 -20.57
C THR A 224 14.98 18.45 -19.42
N TYR A 225 13.70 18.25 -19.75
CA TYR A 225 12.66 18.01 -18.73
C TYR A 225 12.99 16.77 -17.90
N SER A 226 13.41 15.67 -18.53
CA SER A 226 13.87 14.46 -17.84
C SER A 226 14.98 14.74 -16.81
N MET A 227 16.01 15.49 -17.20
CA MET A 227 17.12 15.81 -16.30
C MET A 227 16.67 16.69 -15.13
N ALA A 228 15.82 17.69 -15.40
CA ALA A 228 15.25 18.55 -14.38
C ALA A 228 14.37 17.78 -13.38
N ALA A 229 13.51 16.89 -13.89
CA ALA A 229 12.66 16.04 -13.06
C ALA A 229 13.48 15.04 -12.23
N ASN A 230 14.54 14.45 -12.81
CA ASN A 230 15.44 13.58 -12.05
C ASN A 230 16.18 14.32 -10.94
N ASN A 231 16.62 15.56 -11.21
CA ASN A 231 17.26 16.39 -10.19
C ASN A 231 16.27 16.73 -9.06
N ALA A 232 15.04 17.11 -9.40
CA ALA A 232 13.96 17.34 -8.43
C ALA A 232 13.73 16.12 -7.51
N LEU A 233 13.67 14.91 -8.08
CA LEU A 233 13.55 13.68 -7.31
C LEU A 233 14.70 13.47 -6.33
N ASN A 234 15.94 13.69 -6.76
CA ASN A 234 17.10 13.51 -5.89
C ASN A 234 17.11 14.52 -4.72
N HIS A 235 16.60 15.74 -4.94
CA HIS A 235 16.42 16.72 -3.87
C HIS A 235 15.38 16.31 -2.82
N THR A 236 14.32 15.60 -3.22
CA THR A 236 13.25 15.16 -2.31
C THR A 236 13.46 13.76 -1.74
N LEU A 237 14.34 12.95 -2.33
CA LEU A 237 14.50 11.52 -2.03
C LEU A 237 14.73 11.23 -0.55
N ILE A 238 15.70 11.90 0.08
CA ILE A 238 16.03 11.67 1.50
C ILE A 238 14.85 12.04 2.39
N ARG A 239 14.14 13.13 2.07
CA ARG A 239 12.97 13.56 2.83
C ARG A 239 11.86 12.52 2.72
N SER A 240 11.52 12.12 1.50
CA SER A 240 10.49 11.11 1.22
C SER A 240 10.81 9.79 1.94
N LEU A 241 12.04 9.28 1.79
CA LEU A 241 12.49 8.07 2.47
C LEU A 241 12.44 8.20 3.99
N ASN A 242 12.88 9.32 4.56
CA ASN A 242 12.85 9.52 6.01
C ASN A 242 11.41 9.54 6.54
N THR A 243 10.51 10.29 5.90
CA THR A 243 9.10 10.33 6.29
C THR A 243 8.45 8.96 6.18
N SER A 244 8.80 8.19 5.14
CA SER A 244 8.33 6.81 4.94
C SER A 244 8.83 5.86 6.00
N LEU A 245 10.13 5.88 6.29
CA LEU A 245 10.73 5.00 7.29
C LEU A 245 10.17 5.29 8.69
N VAL A 246 10.03 6.57 9.07
CA VAL A 246 9.48 6.95 10.37
C VAL A 246 8.01 6.50 10.52
N ALA A 247 7.23 6.54 9.44
CA ALA A 247 5.83 6.08 9.45
C ALA A 247 5.70 4.55 9.41
N ILE A 248 6.55 3.86 8.63
CA ILE A 248 6.49 2.41 8.44
C ILE A 248 6.94 1.66 9.70
N LEU A 249 7.93 2.15 10.46
CA LEU A 249 8.47 1.41 11.60
C LEU A 249 7.44 1.08 12.70
N PRO A 250 6.61 2.02 13.20
CA PRO A 250 5.56 1.70 14.16
C PRO A 250 4.51 0.75 13.59
N VAL A 251 4.13 0.93 12.33
CA VAL A 251 3.14 0.06 11.67
C VAL A 251 3.68 -1.35 11.49
N ALA A 252 4.97 -1.48 11.13
CA ALA A 252 5.66 -2.76 11.07
C ALA A 252 5.73 -3.43 12.45
N ALA A 253 6.00 -2.66 13.51
CA ALA A 253 5.95 -3.19 14.87
C ALA A 253 4.55 -3.73 15.22
N ILE A 254 3.48 -3.03 14.86
CA ILE A 254 2.11 -3.54 15.06
C ILE A 254 1.87 -4.80 14.22
N LEU A 255 2.27 -4.80 12.96
CA LEU A 255 2.04 -5.91 12.02
C LEU A 255 2.82 -7.18 12.36
N PHE A 256 4.05 -7.07 12.89
CA PHE A 256 4.91 -8.23 13.16
C PHE A 256 5.00 -8.59 14.64
N ILE A 257 5.00 -7.60 15.54
CA ILE A 257 5.13 -7.79 17.00
C ILE A 257 3.74 -7.78 17.65
N GLY A 258 2.87 -6.85 17.24
CA GLY A 258 1.48 -6.79 17.74
C GLY A 258 0.71 -8.06 17.45
N THR A 259 1.02 -8.74 16.34
CA THR A 259 0.44 -10.05 16.01
C THR A 259 0.87 -11.17 16.91
N THR A 260 2.13 -11.17 17.38
CA THR A 260 2.66 -12.23 18.23
C THR A 260 2.36 -12.00 19.71
N LEU A 261 2.26 -10.74 20.14
CA LEU A 261 2.14 -10.38 21.56
C LEU A 261 0.75 -9.90 21.98
N LEU A 262 0.01 -9.20 21.11
CA LEU A 262 -1.26 -8.54 21.48
C LEU A 262 -2.49 -9.25 20.93
N GLY A 263 -2.32 -10.18 19.99
CA GLY A 263 -3.40 -11.03 19.48
C GLY A 263 -4.55 -10.32 18.78
N ALA A 264 -4.41 -9.04 18.45
CA ALA A 264 -5.49 -8.27 17.86
C ALA A 264 -5.60 -8.54 16.35
N GLY A 265 -6.48 -9.46 15.96
CA GLY A 265 -6.77 -9.79 14.55
C GLY A 265 -7.18 -8.57 13.71
N THR A 266 -8.04 -7.70 14.24
CA THR A 266 -8.49 -6.49 13.53
C THR A 266 -7.37 -5.45 13.34
N LEU A 267 -6.47 -5.28 14.32
CA LEU A 267 -5.30 -4.40 14.19
C LEU A 267 -4.30 -4.97 13.18
N LYS A 268 -4.18 -6.29 13.10
CA LYS A 268 -3.36 -6.97 12.09
C LYS A 268 -3.87 -6.67 10.69
N ASP A 269 -5.18 -6.77 10.48
CA ASP A 269 -5.79 -6.44 9.20
C ASP A 269 -5.55 -4.97 8.83
N LEU A 270 -5.76 -4.02 9.75
CA LEU A 270 -5.45 -2.61 9.47
C LEU A 270 -3.96 -2.38 9.16
N SER A 271 -3.06 -2.95 9.96
CA SER A 271 -1.61 -2.71 9.84
C SER A 271 -1.00 -3.29 8.58
N LEU A 272 -1.56 -4.38 8.01
CA LEU A 272 -1.11 -4.91 6.73
C LEU A 272 -1.38 -3.91 5.59
N ALA A 273 -2.58 -3.32 5.53
CA ALA A 273 -2.93 -2.31 4.54
C ALA A 273 -2.00 -1.11 4.63
N LEU A 274 -1.80 -0.60 5.85
CA LEU A 274 -0.91 0.53 6.10
C LEU A 274 0.54 0.21 5.70
N PHE A 275 1.07 -0.95 6.10
CA PHE A 275 2.44 -1.33 5.83
C PHE A 275 2.73 -1.45 4.34
N VAL A 276 1.91 -2.23 3.63
CA VAL A 276 2.05 -2.44 2.19
C VAL A 276 1.83 -1.13 1.43
N GLY A 277 0.74 -0.43 1.74
CA GLY A 277 0.37 0.79 1.03
C GLY A 277 1.38 1.92 1.22
N MET A 278 2.00 2.06 2.40
CA MET A 278 3.08 3.02 2.59
C MET A 278 4.32 2.67 1.75
N ILE A 279 4.76 1.40 1.74
CA ILE A 279 5.90 0.97 0.91
C ILE A 279 5.62 1.20 -0.56
N VAL A 280 4.44 0.79 -1.02
CA VAL A 280 4.03 0.93 -2.43
C VAL A 280 3.88 2.40 -2.80
N GLY A 281 3.31 3.23 -1.95
CA GLY A 281 3.15 4.68 -2.17
C GLY A 281 4.48 5.42 -2.30
N THR A 282 5.43 5.15 -1.40
CA THR A 282 6.79 5.72 -1.50
C THR A 282 7.49 5.28 -2.79
N TYR A 283 7.31 4.02 -3.19
CA TYR A 283 7.87 3.52 -4.44
C TYR A 283 7.19 4.14 -5.66
N SER A 284 5.86 4.23 -5.66
CA SER A 284 5.08 4.62 -6.83
C SER A 284 5.25 6.10 -7.17
N SER A 285 5.31 6.99 -6.17
CA SER A 285 5.54 8.43 -6.38
C SER A 285 6.87 8.70 -7.12
N LEU A 286 7.93 7.96 -6.73
CA LEU A 286 9.29 8.12 -7.25
C LEU A 286 9.48 7.38 -8.59
N CYS A 287 9.06 6.13 -8.66
CA CYS A 287 9.39 5.21 -9.77
C CYS A 287 8.28 5.04 -10.80
N VAL A 288 7.03 5.42 -10.49
CA VAL A 288 5.88 5.26 -11.41
C VAL A 288 5.34 6.63 -11.84
N ALA A 289 4.93 7.46 -10.87
CA ALA A 289 4.30 8.75 -11.11
C ALA A 289 5.23 9.70 -11.87
N THR A 290 6.48 9.82 -11.43
CA THR A 290 7.42 10.76 -12.06
C THR A 290 7.84 10.35 -13.47
N PRO A 291 8.24 9.09 -13.76
CA PRO A 291 8.51 8.69 -15.13
C PRO A 291 7.28 8.80 -16.05
N LEU A 292 6.07 8.56 -15.53
CA LEU A 292 4.82 8.79 -16.27
C LEU A 292 4.64 10.26 -16.62
N LEU A 293 4.82 11.16 -15.65
CA LEU A 293 4.78 12.60 -15.88
C LEU A 293 5.79 13.02 -16.95
N VAL A 294 7.04 12.58 -16.82
CA VAL A 294 8.10 12.88 -17.80
C VAL A 294 7.69 12.43 -19.20
N THR A 295 7.17 11.21 -19.34
CA THR A 295 6.71 10.69 -20.64
C THR A 295 5.58 11.52 -21.24
N LEU A 296 4.67 12.04 -20.42
CA LEU A 296 3.56 12.90 -20.85
C LEU A 296 4.03 14.32 -21.22
N LYS A 297 5.02 14.85 -20.49
CA LYS A 297 5.55 16.20 -20.66
C LYS A 297 6.54 16.31 -21.81
N GLU A 298 7.40 15.32 -22.03
CA GLU A 298 8.33 15.32 -23.17
C GLU A 298 7.62 15.22 -24.53
N ARG A 299 6.33 14.89 -24.57
CA ARG A 299 5.51 14.96 -25.78
C ARG A 299 5.07 16.39 -26.13
N GLU A 300 5.27 17.38 -25.25
CA GLU A 300 4.89 18.77 -25.54
C GLU A 300 5.90 19.47 -26.46
N PRO A 301 5.43 20.30 -27.41
CA PRO A 301 6.31 21.01 -28.34
C PRO A 301 7.42 21.82 -27.66
N LYS A 302 7.11 22.45 -26.53
CA LYS A 302 8.07 23.23 -25.72
C LYS A 302 9.27 22.37 -25.29
N TYR A 303 9.01 21.21 -24.70
CA TYR A 303 10.07 20.34 -24.17
C TYR A 303 10.79 19.56 -25.28
N GLN A 304 10.10 19.22 -26.38
CA GLN A 304 10.75 18.67 -27.57
C GLN A 304 11.75 19.65 -28.21
N ALA A 305 11.40 20.94 -28.29
CA ALA A 305 12.29 21.95 -28.83
C ALA A 305 13.57 22.10 -27.98
N ILE A 306 13.41 22.11 -26.64
CA ILE A 306 14.55 22.14 -25.71
C ILE A 306 15.44 20.91 -25.91
N ALA A 307 14.86 19.71 -25.97
CA ALA A 307 15.59 18.45 -26.15
C ALA A 307 16.35 18.40 -27.48
N ARG A 308 15.71 18.77 -28.60
CA ARG A 308 16.34 18.81 -29.93
C ARG A 308 17.52 19.78 -29.98
N ARG A 309 17.36 20.98 -29.42
CA ARG A 309 18.44 21.96 -29.34
C ARG A 309 19.63 21.41 -28.55
N LEU A 310 19.40 20.88 -27.35
CA LEU A 310 20.48 20.33 -26.51
C LEU A 310 21.19 19.15 -27.17
N ALA A 311 20.48 18.33 -27.95
CA ALA A 311 21.07 17.28 -28.76
C ALA A 311 21.98 17.85 -29.88
N SER A 312 21.57 18.94 -30.54
CA SER A 312 22.35 19.60 -31.60
C SER A 312 23.61 20.31 -31.10
N THR A 313 23.59 20.85 -29.87
CA THR A 313 24.73 21.59 -29.28
C THR A 313 25.73 20.66 -28.55
N GLY A 314 25.57 19.34 -28.62
CA GLY A 314 26.45 18.37 -27.94
C GLY A 314 26.30 18.31 -26.42
N GLY A 315 25.39 19.09 -25.84
CA GLY A 315 25.16 19.19 -24.38
C GLY A 315 24.48 17.98 -23.74
N GLY A 316 24.04 16.99 -24.52
CA GLY A 316 23.31 15.80 -24.05
C GLY A 316 24.15 14.64 -23.52
N LYS A 317 25.49 14.72 -23.52
CA LYS A 317 26.38 13.60 -23.12
C LYS A 317 27.00 13.71 -21.70
N GLY A 318 26.47 14.58 -20.83
CA GLY A 318 27.10 14.88 -19.54
C GLY A 318 26.76 13.98 -18.35
N GLY A 319 25.80 13.05 -18.43
CA GLY A 319 25.25 12.38 -17.23
C GLY A 319 25.62 10.91 -16.99
N SER A 320 26.33 10.23 -17.90
CA SER A 320 26.45 8.75 -17.83
C SER A 320 27.79 8.18 -18.28
N LYS A 321 28.91 8.76 -17.82
CA LYS A 321 30.19 8.05 -17.82
C LYS A 321 30.88 8.21 -16.47
N GLY A 322 30.76 7.14 -15.68
CA GLY A 322 31.43 7.00 -14.41
C GLY A 322 32.95 7.07 -14.53
N SER A 323 33.54 7.55 -13.44
CA SER A 323 34.73 6.99 -12.79
C SER A 323 35.49 5.96 -13.64
N LYS A 324 36.49 6.43 -14.37
CA LYS A 324 37.67 5.63 -14.69
C LYS A 324 38.92 6.46 -14.45
N SER A 325 39.60 6.08 -13.38
CA SER A 325 41.05 6.10 -13.22
C SER A 325 41.76 7.45 -13.42
N ALA A 326 41.89 8.20 -12.32
CA ALA A 326 43.00 9.13 -12.14
C ALA A 326 43.80 8.69 -10.90
N ALA A 327 44.52 7.59 -11.05
CA ALA A 327 45.63 7.24 -10.18
C ALA A 327 46.67 6.55 -11.07
N VAL A 328 47.56 7.34 -11.65
CA VAL A 328 48.99 7.08 -11.92
C VAL A 328 49.53 8.35 -12.58
N ALA A 329 50.36 9.09 -11.84
CA ALA A 329 51.56 9.81 -12.30
C ALA A 329 51.82 11.05 -11.43
N LYS A 330 53.09 11.24 -11.09
CA LYS A 330 53.72 12.19 -10.16
C LYS A 330 53.70 11.67 -8.72
N GLY A 331 54.83 11.30 -8.11
CA GLY A 331 56.22 11.61 -8.38
C GLY A 331 56.88 11.76 -7.01
#